data_AF-A0A3E2YPE7-F1
#
_entry.id   AF-A0A3E2YPE7-F1
#
_cell.length_a   1.000
_cell.length_b   1.000
_cell.length_c   1.000
_cell.angle_alpha   90.00
_cell.angle_beta   90.00
_cell.angle_gamma   90.00
#
_symmetry.space_group_name_H-M   'P 1'
#
loop_
_entity.id
_entity.type
_entity.pdbx_description
1 polymer ?
#
loop_
_entity_poly.entity_id
_entity_poly.type
_entity_poly.pdbx_seq_one_letter_code
_entity_poly.pdbx_strand_id
1 'polypeptide(L)'
;MIPPTRVPGSRRPHRPDETALMPLFEYSPMFGRLVDAPVEMVPLLAVLAVLHQAQSGMPVGTCVPTSHQVSGALRHLGFEAEAVAACATLHRVTDTFTEVSEVGVWKQPPVVHPDGTTNGHMIVWTPSFAQLVDATLVQDPLLLAAAQVDPVYSTPVFVEVPTDRRDFLAAQPVAWLDDRLYASWVLLPDWTRRMDPVLEGEASTVVELGALGLATDALRLIAAVAEERDLGAMLVQYPRLGALLRGERQLPESPVEPPPHPAAGM
;
A
#
# COMPACT_ATOMS: atom_id res chain seq x y z
N MET A 1 3.69 16.44 -27.48
CA MET A 1 3.69 14.98 -27.67
C MET A 1 5.15 14.55 -27.75
N ILE A 2 5.74 14.16 -26.61
CA ILE A 2 7.15 13.74 -26.54
C ILE A 2 7.13 12.21 -26.66
N PRO A 3 7.79 11.61 -27.67
CA PRO A 3 7.84 10.16 -27.78
C PRO A 3 8.69 9.58 -26.64
N PRO A 4 8.36 8.40 -26.09
CA PRO A 4 9.20 7.78 -25.08
C PRO A 4 10.52 7.35 -25.74
N THR A 5 11.59 8.09 -25.46
CA THR A 5 12.95 7.71 -25.81
C THR A 5 13.35 6.47 -25.01
N ARG A 6 13.51 5.34 -25.72
CA ARG A 6 14.16 4.13 -25.20
C ARG A 6 15.59 4.46 -24.75
N VAL A 7 15.91 4.16 -23.49
CA VAL A 7 17.30 3.99 -23.05
C VAL A 7 17.59 2.48 -22.99
N PRO A 8 18.62 1.98 -23.71
CA PRO A 8 19.05 0.60 -23.58
C PRO A 8 19.92 0.43 -22.33
N GLY A 9 19.40 -0.28 -21.35
CA GLY A 9 20.14 -0.71 -20.17
C GLY A 9 19.42 -1.89 -19.54
N SER A 10 19.76 -3.10 -19.95
CA SER A 10 19.35 -4.32 -19.26
C SER A 10 20.08 -4.39 -17.90
N ARG A 11 19.62 -3.64 -16.91
CA ARG A 11 19.92 -3.96 -15.52
C ARG A 11 18.99 -5.10 -15.11
N ARG A 12 19.56 -6.14 -14.52
CA ARG A 12 18.78 -7.22 -13.90
C ARG A 12 17.80 -6.58 -12.92
N PRO A 13 16.56 -7.10 -12.78
CA PRO A 13 15.70 -6.68 -11.70
C PRO A 13 16.50 -6.78 -10.40
N HIS A 14 16.57 -5.68 -9.66
CA HIS A 14 17.25 -5.64 -8.38
C HIS A 14 16.47 -6.61 -7.49
N ARG A 15 17.05 -7.78 -7.17
CA ARG A 15 16.47 -8.62 -6.13
C ARG A 15 16.55 -7.80 -4.83
N PRO A 16 15.44 -7.62 -4.11
CA PRO A 16 15.49 -7.08 -2.75
C PRO A 16 16.50 -7.90 -1.95
N ASP A 17 17.30 -7.24 -1.12
CA ASP A 17 18.05 -7.95 -0.11
C ASP A 17 17.04 -8.58 0.86
N GLU A 18 16.90 -9.91 0.81
CA GLU A 18 15.94 -10.68 1.62
C GLU A 18 16.22 -10.55 3.13
N THR A 19 17.37 -9.97 3.52
CA THR A 19 17.71 -9.68 4.91
C THR A 19 17.39 -8.24 5.32
N ALA A 20 16.95 -7.40 4.39
CA ALA A 20 16.64 -6.00 4.67
C ALA A 20 15.38 -5.89 5.53
N LEU A 21 15.48 -5.06 6.58
CA LEU A 21 14.39 -4.76 7.50
C LEU A 21 13.91 -3.34 7.27
N MET A 22 12.61 -3.13 7.44
CA MET A 22 12.03 -1.80 7.61
C MET A 22 12.64 -1.12 8.85
N PRO A 23 12.81 0.22 8.86
CA PRO A 23 13.32 0.89 10.04
C PRO A 23 12.42 0.65 11.25
N LEU A 24 13.02 0.65 12.45
CA LEU A 24 12.30 0.47 13.70
C LEU A 24 11.85 1.83 14.23
N PHE A 25 10.54 1.96 14.44
CA PHE A 25 9.89 3.13 15.01
C PHE A 25 9.24 2.79 16.35
N GLU A 26 9.48 3.64 17.35
CA GLU A 26 8.66 3.66 18.57
C GLU A 26 7.23 4.09 18.23
N TYR A 27 7.10 5.13 17.41
CA TYR A 27 5.83 5.62 16.86
C TYR A 27 5.98 5.92 15.37
N SER A 28 5.01 5.43 14.59
CA SER A 28 4.95 5.67 13.15
C SER A 28 4.89 7.17 12.82
N PRO A 29 5.75 7.71 11.92
CA PRO A 29 5.67 9.09 11.44
C PRO A 29 4.35 9.40 10.72
N MET A 30 3.61 8.37 10.30
CA MET A 30 2.25 8.54 9.74
C MET A 30 1.25 9.04 10.77
N PHE A 31 1.45 8.82 12.08
CA PHE A 31 0.52 9.31 13.10
C PHE A 31 0.43 10.83 13.13
N GLY A 32 1.54 11.54 12.92
CA GLY A 32 1.52 13.00 12.81
C GLY A 32 0.65 13.49 11.64
N ARG A 33 0.63 12.76 10.52
CA ARG A 33 -0.18 13.10 9.34
C ARG A 33 -1.69 13.02 9.62
N LEU A 34 -2.12 12.21 10.60
CA LEU A 34 -3.53 12.12 10.98
C LEU A 34 -4.07 13.38 11.65
N VAL A 35 -3.19 14.19 12.25
CA VAL A 35 -3.58 15.43 12.92
C VAL A 35 -3.86 16.54 11.91
N ASP A 36 -3.03 16.64 10.87
CA ASP A 36 -3.08 17.77 9.92
C ASP A 36 -3.83 17.45 8.61
N ALA A 37 -4.11 16.18 8.34
CA ALA A 37 -4.78 15.79 7.09
C ALA A 37 -6.23 16.30 7.00
N PRO A 38 -6.76 16.53 5.78
CA PRO A 38 -8.19 16.69 5.55
C PRO A 38 -8.98 15.58 6.23
N VAL A 39 -10.12 15.92 6.84
CA VAL A 39 -10.90 14.97 7.65
C VAL A 39 -11.32 13.76 6.83
N GLU A 40 -11.62 13.97 5.54
CA GLU A 40 -12.02 12.94 4.59
C GLU A 40 -10.91 11.93 4.31
N MET A 41 -9.64 12.29 4.53
CA MET A 41 -8.48 11.44 4.32
C MET A 41 -8.11 10.61 5.56
N VAL A 42 -8.66 10.93 6.73
CA VAL A 42 -8.34 10.27 8.01
C VAL A 42 -8.52 8.75 7.93
N PRO A 43 -9.59 8.19 7.33
CA PRO A 43 -9.75 6.73 7.27
C PRO A 43 -8.66 6.03 6.46
N LEU A 44 -8.26 6.60 5.33
CA LEU A 44 -7.17 6.08 4.51
C LEU A 44 -5.85 6.14 5.27
N LEU A 45 -5.53 7.32 5.82
CA LEU A 45 -4.28 7.51 6.54
C LEU A 45 -4.20 6.68 7.81
N ALA A 46 -5.33 6.37 8.46
CA ALA A 46 -5.34 5.52 9.66
C ALA A 46 -4.97 4.08 9.30
N VAL A 47 -5.52 3.54 8.21
CA VAL A 47 -5.12 2.24 7.66
C VAL A 47 -3.63 2.23 7.34
N LEU A 48 -3.11 3.25 6.65
CA LEU A 48 -1.69 3.31 6.30
C LEU A 48 -0.78 3.51 7.52
N ALA A 49 -1.23 4.24 8.54
CA ALA A 49 -0.47 4.46 9.76
C ALA A 49 -0.32 3.18 10.58
N VAL A 50 -1.42 2.40 10.71
CA VAL A 50 -1.40 1.09 11.37
C VAL A 50 -0.55 0.11 10.59
N LEU A 51 -0.70 0.04 9.26
CA LEU A 51 0.16 -0.80 8.41
C LEU A 51 1.64 -0.44 8.60
N HIS A 52 1.97 0.84 8.53
CA HIS A 52 3.35 1.31 8.67
C HIS A 52 3.92 0.98 10.06
N GLN A 53 3.13 1.12 11.12
CA GLN A 53 3.52 0.69 12.47
C GLN A 53 3.73 -0.82 12.55
N ALA A 54 2.87 -1.63 11.92
CA ALA A 54 2.98 -3.08 11.91
C ALA A 54 4.18 -3.58 11.10
N GLN A 55 4.62 -2.82 10.09
CA GLN A 55 5.80 -3.11 9.29
C GLN A 55 7.11 -2.69 9.95
N SER A 56 7.07 -1.85 10.99
CA SER A 56 8.23 -1.38 11.75
C SER A 56 9.12 -2.55 12.20
N GLY A 57 10.39 -2.54 11.79
CA GLY A 57 11.36 -3.60 12.12
C GLY A 57 11.12 -4.97 11.45
N MET A 58 10.09 -5.11 10.62
CA MET A 58 9.80 -6.35 9.90
C MET A 58 10.66 -6.49 8.64
N PRO A 59 10.90 -7.72 8.15
CA PRO A 59 11.48 -7.92 6.82
C PRO A 59 10.68 -7.22 5.74
N VAL A 60 11.36 -6.76 4.67
CA VAL A 60 10.68 -6.26 3.47
C VAL A 60 9.67 -7.32 2.99
N GLY A 61 8.43 -6.86 2.76
CA GLY A 61 7.28 -7.73 2.57
C GLY A 61 6.95 -8.00 1.11
N THR A 62 5.91 -8.80 0.88
CA THR A 62 5.34 -9.01 -0.45
C THR A 62 4.25 -7.98 -0.74
N CYS A 63 4.38 -7.29 -1.88
CA CYS A 63 3.48 -6.21 -2.30
C CYS A 63 2.02 -6.65 -2.50
N VAL A 64 1.81 -7.90 -2.92
CA VAL A 64 0.49 -8.44 -3.24
C VAL A 64 -0.38 -8.62 -1.98
N PRO A 65 0.00 -9.43 -0.97
CA PRO A 65 -0.75 -9.50 0.28
C PRO A 65 -1.01 -8.14 0.91
N THR A 66 0.02 -7.27 0.95
CA THR A 66 -0.10 -5.92 1.52
C THR A 66 -1.19 -5.10 0.81
N SER A 67 -1.18 -5.06 -0.52
CA SER A 67 -2.17 -4.31 -1.30
C SER A 67 -3.59 -4.86 -1.12
N HIS A 68 -3.73 -6.19 -1.05
CA HIS A 68 -5.02 -6.82 -0.78
C HIS A 68 -5.52 -6.58 0.65
N GLN A 69 -4.62 -6.56 1.64
CA GLN A 69 -4.95 -6.24 3.04
C GLN A 69 -5.42 -4.79 3.17
N VAL A 70 -4.74 -3.83 2.54
CA VAL A 70 -5.16 -2.41 2.53
C VAL A 70 -6.51 -2.24 1.84
N SER A 71 -6.70 -2.82 0.65
CA SER A 71 -8.00 -2.78 -0.04
C SER A 71 -9.11 -3.43 0.78
N GLY A 72 -8.86 -4.59 1.39
CA GLY A 72 -9.81 -5.28 2.24
C GLY A 72 -10.16 -4.46 3.49
N ALA A 73 -9.17 -3.86 4.15
CA ALA A 73 -9.40 -3.04 5.33
C ALA A 73 -10.30 -1.83 5.03
N LEU A 74 -10.03 -1.14 3.93
CA LEU A 74 -10.86 -0.02 3.46
C LEU A 74 -12.29 -0.47 3.14
N ARG A 75 -12.46 -1.62 2.47
CA ARG A 75 -13.78 -2.21 2.20
C ARG A 75 -14.54 -2.56 3.47
N HIS A 76 -13.87 -3.08 4.49
CA HIS A 76 -14.47 -3.36 5.81
C HIS A 76 -15.00 -2.09 6.48
N LEU A 77 -14.24 -0.99 6.38
CA LEU A 77 -14.64 0.33 6.86
C LEU A 77 -15.72 1.01 6.00
N GLY A 78 -16.00 0.48 4.80
CA GLY A 78 -17.06 0.93 3.91
C GLY A 78 -16.62 1.82 2.75
N PHE A 79 -15.33 1.81 2.42
CA PHE A 79 -14.76 2.57 1.31
C PHE A 79 -14.47 1.66 0.11
N GLU A 80 -14.56 2.24 -1.08
CA GLU A 80 -14.18 1.55 -2.30
C GLU A 80 -12.65 1.55 -2.43
N ALA A 81 -12.10 0.35 -2.67
CA ALA A 81 -10.68 0.17 -2.89
C ALA A 81 -10.42 -1.08 -3.75
N GLU A 82 -9.56 -0.96 -4.75
CA GLU A 82 -9.17 -2.04 -5.68
C GLU A 82 -7.65 -2.19 -5.69
N ALA A 83 -7.16 -3.41 -5.50
CA ALA A 83 -5.75 -3.72 -5.74
C ALA A 83 -5.52 -3.89 -7.26
N VAL A 84 -4.55 -3.17 -7.82
CA VAL A 84 -4.29 -3.13 -9.27
C VAL A 84 -2.81 -3.40 -9.52
N ALA A 85 -2.52 -4.28 -10.48
CA ALA A 85 -1.14 -4.50 -10.90
C ALA A 85 -0.57 -3.24 -11.55
N ALA A 86 0.66 -2.90 -11.19
CA ALA A 86 1.37 -1.74 -11.70
C ALA A 86 2.86 -2.04 -11.77
N CYS A 87 3.61 -1.16 -12.43
CA CYS A 87 5.05 -1.05 -12.29
C CYS A 87 5.37 0.37 -11.85
N ALA A 88 6.22 0.50 -10.84
CA ALA A 88 6.70 1.79 -10.37
C ALA A 88 8.13 2.01 -10.84
N THR A 89 8.44 3.24 -11.23
CA THR A 89 9.80 3.64 -11.61
C THR A 89 10.21 4.81 -10.75
N LEU A 90 11.35 4.68 -10.07
CA LEU A 90 11.98 5.76 -9.34
C LEU A 90 12.95 6.50 -10.27
N HIS A 91 12.84 7.83 -10.25
CA HIS A 91 13.63 8.73 -11.06
C HIS A 91 14.33 9.75 -10.19
N ARG A 92 15.62 9.92 -10.42
CA ARG A 92 16.40 11.00 -9.81
C ARG A 92 16.47 12.19 -10.75
N VAL A 93 16.21 13.36 -10.20
CA VAL A 93 16.34 14.66 -10.86
C VAL A 93 17.66 15.28 -10.45
N THR A 94 18.51 15.48 -11.45
CA THR A 94 19.72 16.30 -11.33
C THR A 94 19.61 17.39 -12.40
N ASP A 95 20.44 17.33 -13.45
CA ASP A 95 20.29 18.17 -14.65
C ASP A 95 19.35 17.52 -15.68
N THR A 96 19.14 16.21 -15.57
CA THR A 96 18.24 15.41 -16.38
C THR A 96 17.43 14.45 -15.50
N PHE A 97 16.36 13.90 -16.09
CA PHE A 97 15.56 12.83 -15.51
C PHE A 97 16.26 11.48 -15.75
N THR A 98 16.71 10.84 -14.68
CA THR A 98 17.41 9.56 -14.75
C THR A 98 16.65 8.49 -13.97
N GLU A 99 16.25 7.42 -14.64
CA GLU A 99 15.72 6.22 -14.00
C GLU A 99 16.79 5.58 -13.10
N VAL A 100 16.43 5.32 -11.85
CA VAL A 100 17.34 4.74 -10.85
C VAL A 100 16.90 3.39 -10.32
N SER A 101 15.59 3.10 -10.32
CA SER A 101 15.05 1.79 -9.95
C SER A 101 13.70 1.52 -10.62
N GLU A 102 13.37 0.24 -10.81
CA GLU A 102 12.08 -0.26 -11.28
C GLU A 102 11.56 -1.31 -10.28
N VAL A 103 10.31 -1.16 -9.85
CA VAL A 103 9.61 -2.11 -8.97
C VAL A 103 8.46 -2.75 -9.76
N GLY A 104 8.46 -4.07 -9.80
CA GLY A 104 7.60 -4.87 -10.68
C GLY A 104 8.16 -5.03 -12.08
N VAL A 105 7.47 -5.82 -12.91
CA VAL A 105 7.78 -5.98 -14.33
C VAL A 105 6.71 -5.29 -15.18
N TRP A 106 7.11 -4.71 -16.31
CA TRP A 106 6.19 -4.11 -17.29
C TRP A 106 6.43 -4.59 -18.74
N LYS A 107 7.56 -5.25 -19.01
CA LYS A 107 7.93 -5.74 -20.36
C LYS A 107 7.29 -7.09 -20.72
N GLN A 108 6.87 -7.84 -19.70
CA GLN A 108 6.22 -9.14 -19.82
C GLN A 108 5.29 -9.35 -18.63
N PRO A 109 4.24 -10.19 -18.75
CA PRO A 109 3.37 -10.51 -17.64
C PRO A 109 4.15 -11.02 -16.41
N PRO A 110 3.68 -10.71 -15.19
CA PRO A 110 4.35 -11.15 -13.98
C PRO A 110 4.26 -12.67 -13.83
N VAL A 111 5.24 -13.22 -13.13
CA VAL A 111 5.35 -14.63 -12.80
C VAL A 111 5.17 -14.78 -11.30
N VAL A 112 4.30 -15.70 -10.90
CA VAL A 112 4.19 -16.17 -9.52
C VAL A 112 4.91 -17.51 -9.43
N HIS A 113 5.83 -17.62 -8.48
CA HIS A 113 6.62 -18.82 -8.24
C HIS A 113 5.89 -19.77 -7.27
N PRO A 114 6.23 -21.07 -7.24
CA PRO A 114 5.59 -22.03 -6.36
C PRO A 114 5.74 -21.73 -4.86
N ASP A 115 6.72 -20.91 -4.47
CA ASP A 115 6.94 -20.44 -3.10
C ASP A 115 6.10 -19.19 -2.74
N GLY A 116 5.22 -18.74 -3.65
CA GLY A 116 4.39 -17.55 -3.48
C GLY A 116 5.10 -16.23 -3.78
N THR A 117 6.40 -16.25 -4.11
CA THR A 117 7.12 -15.05 -4.53
C THR A 117 6.70 -14.63 -5.95
N THR A 118 6.86 -13.35 -6.25
CA THR A 118 6.49 -12.81 -7.56
C THR A 118 7.39 -11.66 -7.95
N ASN A 119 7.56 -11.47 -9.26
CA ASN A 119 8.21 -10.29 -9.83
C ASN A 119 7.20 -9.19 -10.24
N GLY A 120 5.91 -9.39 -9.99
CA GLY A 120 4.91 -8.35 -10.19
C GLY A 120 4.88 -7.34 -9.04
N HIS A 121 4.16 -6.25 -9.25
CA HIS A 121 3.93 -5.22 -8.24
C HIS A 121 2.47 -4.79 -8.25
N MET A 122 1.97 -4.39 -7.09
CA MET A 122 0.57 -3.98 -6.92
C MET A 122 0.49 -2.70 -6.11
N ILE A 123 -0.50 -1.90 -6.49
CA ILE A 123 -0.91 -0.69 -5.79
C ILE A 123 -2.38 -0.81 -5.41
N VAL A 124 -2.88 0.13 -4.60
CA VAL A 124 -4.31 0.22 -4.26
C VAL A 124 -4.88 1.51 -4.85
N TRP A 125 -5.90 1.39 -5.68
CA TRP A 125 -6.73 2.50 -6.12
C TRP A 125 -7.90 2.67 -5.17
N THR A 126 -8.13 3.89 -4.70
CA THR A 126 -9.13 4.21 -3.69
C THR A 126 -10.00 5.39 -4.16
N PRO A 127 -11.03 5.14 -4.99
CA PRO A 127 -11.83 6.22 -5.57
C PRO A 127 -12.55 7.06 -4.52
N SER A 128 -12.85 6.50 -3.34
CA SER A 128 -13.44 7.26 -2.22
C SER A 128 -12.57 8.40 -1.71
N PHE A 129 -11.27 8.36 -1.96
CA PHE A 129 -10.29 9.38 -1.54
C PHE A 129 -9.57 10.03 -2.73
N ALA A 130 -9.93 9.65 -3.96
CA ALA A 130 -9.21 10.04 -5.17
C ALA A 130 -7.69 9.75 -5.10
N GLN A 131 -7.29 8.62 -4.50
CA GLN A 131 -5.87 8.28 -4.33
C GLN A 131 -5.49 6.95 -4.98
N LEU A 132 -4.29 6.92 -5.55
CA LEU A 132 -3.47 5.72 -5.66
C LEU A 132 -2.58 5.62 -4.42
N VAL A 133 -2.42 4.42 -3.90
CA VAL A 133 -1.53 4.11 -2.78
C VAL A 133 -0.56 3.01 -3.17
N ASP A 134 0.72 3.26 -2.95
CA ASP A 134 1.78 2.29 -3.04
C ASP A 134 2.46 2.14 -1.67
N ALA A 135 1.98 1.15 -0.91
CA ALA A 135 2.46 0.89 0.44
C ALA A 135 3.80 0.14 0.48
N THR A 136 4.32 -0.30 -0.66
CA THR A 136 5.52 -1.16 -0.71
C THR A 136 6.64 -0.61 -1.59
N LEU A 137 6.41 0.47 -2.35
CA LEU A 137 7.49 1.20 -3.04
C LEU A 137 8.63 1.59 -2.10
N VAL A 138 8.30 1.98 -0.86
CA VAL A 138 9.26 2.35 0.20
C VAL A 138 10.23 1.24 0.60
N GLN A 139 9.96 0.00 0.18
CA GLN A 139 10.82 -1.15 0.41
C GLN A 139 11.91 -1.29 -0.67
N ASP A 140 11.85 -0.46 -1.73
CA ASP A 140 12.94 -0.35 -2.70
C ASP A 140 14.26 -0.01 -1.98
N PRO A 141 15.38 -0.67 -2.31
CA PRO A 141 16.64 -0.47 -1.62
C PRO A 141 17.11 0.99 -1.54
N LEU A 142 16.78 1.83 -2.54
CA LEU A 142 17.11 3.25 -2.52
C LEU A 142 16.33 3.99 -1.43
N LEU A 143 15.02 3.76 -1.35
CA LEU A 143 14.15 4.41 -0.37
C LEU A 143 14.39 3.86 1.02
N LEU A 144 14.63 2.56 1.15
CA LEU A 144 14.94 1.92 2.42
C LEU A 144 16.26 2.45 3.01
N ALA A 145 17.28 2.66 2.17
CA ALA A 145 18.53 3.29 2.58
C ALA A 145 18.33 4.76 3.00
N ALA A 146 17.49 5.51 2.27
CA ALA A 146 17.16 6.88 2.63
C ALA A 146 16.37 6.96 3.96
N ALA A 147 15.50 5.99 4.22
CA ALA A 147 14.69 5.89 5.42
C ALA A 147 15.50 5.70 6.71
N GLN A 148 16.73 5.19 6.61
CA GLN A 148 17.66 5.11 7.75
C GLN A 148 18.15 6.49 8.23
N VAL A 149 18.08 7.50 7.36
CA VAL A 149 18.49 8.88 7.67
C VAL A 149 17.27 9.75 7.94
N ASP A 150 16.23 9.62 7.12
CA ASP A 150 14.99 10.38 7.25
C ASP A 150 13.77 9.43 7.18
N PRO A 151 13.05 9.20 8.31
CA PRO A 151 11.88 8.35 8.38
C PRO A 151 10.76 8.66 7.39
N VAL A 152 10.73 9.86 6.79
CA VAL A 152 9.69 10.18 5.79
C VAL A 152 9.72 9.22 4.60
N TYR A 153 10.90 8.70 4.22
CA TYR A 153 11.05 7.78 3.08
C TYR A 153 10.53 6.37 3.34
N SER A 154 10.17 6.01 4.58
CA SER A 154 9.46 4.77 4.87
C SER A 154 7.93 4.92 4.79
N THR A 155 7.41 6.14 4.66
CA THR A 155 5.95 6.36 4.66
C THR A 155 5.33 5.92 3.33
N PRO A 156 4.22 5.15 3.34
CA PRO A 156 3.51 4.75 2.13
C PRO A 156 3.28 5.92 1.17
N VAL A 157 3.54 5.70 -0.11
CA VAL A 157 3.38 6.75 -1.12
C VAL A 157 1.92 6.77 -1.56
N PHE A 158 1.32 7.96 -1.60
CA PHE A 158 -0.02 8.14 -2.14
C PHE A 158 -0.07 9.41 -2.99
N VAL A 159 -0.86 9.35 -4.05
CA VAL A 159 -0.96 10.41 -5.06
C VAL A 159 -2.39 10.55 -5.55
N GLU A 160 -2.79 11.79 -5.79
CA GLU A 160 -4.10 12.12 -6.33
C GLU A 160 -4.26 11.55 -7.75
N VAL A 161 -5.38 10.89 -7.97
CA VAL A 161 -5.74 10.26 -9.25
C VAL A 161 -7.24 10.36 -9.50
N PRO A 162 -7.71 10.16 -10.74
CA PRO A 162 -9.14 10.17 -11.04
C PRO A 162 -9.95 9.16 -10.20
N THR A 163 -11.18 9.55 -9.87
CA THR A 163 -12.16 8.68 -9.20
C THR A 163 -12.94 7.80 -10.17
N ASP A 164 -12.95 8.15 -11.46
CA ASP A 164 -13.50 7.27 -12.50
C ASP A 164 -12.46 6.19 -12.87
N ARG A 165 -12.90 4.93 -12.92
CA ARG A 165 -12.00 3.80 -13.16
C ARG A 165 -11.34 3.85 -14.53
N ARG A 166 -12.06 4.27 -15.57
CA ARG A 166 -11.51 4.32 -16.93
C ARG A 166 -10.45 5.39 -17.02
N ASP A 167 -10.70 6.57 -16.45
CA ASP A 167 -9.75 7.67 -16.44
C ASP A 167 -8.52 7.32 -15.57
N PHE A 168 -8.75 6.67 -14.43
CA PHE A 168 -7.68 6.14 -13.59
C PHE A 168 -6.76 5.20 -14.37
N LEU A 169 -7.31 4.18 -15.04
CA LEU A 169 -6.52 3.20 -15.79
C LEU A 169 -5.81 3.79 -17.02
N ALA A 170 -6.24 4.96 -17.50
CA ALA A 170 -5.57 5.68 -18.59
C ALA A 170 -4.53 6.71 -18.08
N ALA A 171 -4.47 6.94 -16.77
CA ALA A 171 -3.59 7.93 -16.17
C ALA A 171 -2.12 7.48 -16.16
N GLN A 172 -1.23 8.44 -15.92
CA GLN A 172 0.19 8.21 -15.65
C GLN A 172 0.53 8.89 -14.32
N PRO A 173 0.20 8.25 -13.18
CA PRO A 173 0.41 8.85 -11.87
C PRO A 173 1.89 9.15 -11.64
N VAL A 174 2.17 10.30 -11.01
CA VAL A 174 3.52 10.75 -10.65
C VAL A 174 3.47 11.40 -9.28
N ALA A 175 4.36 11.01 -8.37
CA ALA A 175 4.51 11.63 -7.07
C ALA A 175 5.96 12.00 -6.80
N TRP A 176 6.15 13.25 -6.41
CA TRP A 176 7.43 13.74 -5.89
C TRP A 176 7.59 13.28 -4.44
N LEU A 177 8.73 12.65 -4.16
CA LEU A 177 9.10 12.18 -2.82
C LEU A 177 9.94 13.26 -2.11
N ASP A 178 10.76 13.98 -2.86
CA ASP A 178 11.47 15.20 -2.45
C ASP A 178 11.79 16.08 -3.68
N ASP A 179 12.64 17.09 -3.54
CA ASP A 179 13.05 17.99 -4.62
C ASP A 179 13.87 17.30 -5.75
N ARG A 180 14.33 16.07 -5.55
CA ARG A 180 15.29 15.35 -6.42
C ARG A 180 14.87 13.93 -6.77
N LEU A 181 13.74 13.46 -6.27
CA LEU A 181 13.29 12.08 -6.40
C LEU A 181 11.78 12.07 -6.61
N TYR A 182 11.34 11.40 -7.66
CA TYR A 182 9.93 11.13 -7.87
C TYR A 182 9.72 9.70 -8.36
N ALA A 183 8.50 9.23 -8.16
CA ALA A 183 8.02 7.95 -8.65
C ALA A 183 6.98 8.19 -9.76
N SER A 184 6.97 7.31 -10.76
CA SER A 184 5.92 7.23 -11.78
C SER A 184 5.37 5.81 -11.85
N TRP A 185 4.08 5.67 -12.09
CA TRP A 185 3.43 4.37 -12.22
C TRP A 185 2.91 4.12 -13.63
N VAL A 186 3.10 2.90 -14.11
CA VAL A 186 2.39 2.34 -15.27
C VAL A 186 1.39 1.33 -14.74
N LEU A 187 0.10 1.58 -15.02
CA LEU A 187 -0.99 0.71 -14.59
C LEU A 187 -1.18 -0.43 -15.58
N LEU A 188 -1.30 -1.65 -15.07
CA LEU A 188 -1.32 -2.90 -15.85
C LEU A 188 -2.51 -3.77 -15.41
N PRO A 189 -3.76 -3.30 -15.53
CA PRO A 189 -4.94 -3.97 -14.96
C PRO A 189 -5.16 -5.39 -15.51
N ASP A 190 -4.76 -5.66 -16.74
CA ASP A 190 -4.83 -7.00 -17.35
C ASP A 190 -3.92 -8.01 -16.63
N TRP A 191 -2.97 -7.54 -15.84
CA TRP A 191 -2.02 -8.36 -15.10
C TRP A 191 -2.42 -8.58 -13.65
N THR A 192 -3.44 -7.86 -13.14
CA THR A 192 -3.94 -8.04 -11.77
C THR A 192 -4.27 -9.50 -11.49
N ARG A 193 -5.05 -10.15 -12.37
CA ARG A 193 -5.43 -11.57 -12.20
C ARG A 193 -4.28 -12.56 -12.31
N ARG A 194 -3.12 -12.14 -12.83
CA ARG A 194 -1.91 -12.98 -12.86
C ARG A 194 -1.25 -13.08 -11.50
N MET A 195 -1.60 -12.18 -10.58
CA MET A 195 -1.11 -12.16 -9.21
C MET A 195 -1.99 -12.99 -8.25
N ASP A 196 -3.23 -13.32 -8.64
CA ASP A 196 -4.17 -14.12 -7.85
C ASP A 196 -3.56 -15.42 -7.27
N PRO A 197 -2.66 -16.16 -7.98
CA PRO A 197 -2.03 -17.34 -7.41
C PRO A 197 -1.24 -17.12 -6.11
N VAL A 198 -0.77 -15.89 -5.83
CA VAL A 198 -0.14 -15.54 -4.55
C VAL A 198 -1.13 -15.69 -3.38
N LEU A 199 -2.42 -15.60 -3.66
CA LEU A 199 -3.50 -15.62 -2.68
C LEU A 199 -4.22 -16.97 -2.61
N GLU A 200 -3.84 -17.96 -3.43
CA GLU A 200 -4.53 -19.25 -3.44
C GLU A 200 -4.34 -20.04 -2.13
N GLY A 201 -5.29 -20.92 -1.83
CA GLY A 201 -5.25 -21.74 -0.61
C GLY A 201 -5.41 -20.92 0.68
N GLU A 202 -4.65 -21.28 1.71
CA GLU A 202 -4.72 -20.65 3.04
C GLU A 202 -4.28 -19.18 3.05
N ALA A 203 -3.49 -18.76 2.04
CA ALA A 203 -3.04 -17.37 1.91
C ALA A 203 -4.21 -16.39 1.78
N SER A 204 -5.28 -16.76 1.06
CA SER A 204 -6.49 -15.93 0.96
C SER A 204 -7.10 -15.63 2.32
N THR A 205 -7.20 -16.64 3.18
CA THR A 205 -7.72 -16.51 4.55
C THR A 205 -6.82 -15.62 5.40
N VAL A 206 -5.50 -15.81 5.33
CA VAL A 206 -4.53 -14.98 6.07
C VAL A 206 -4.59 -13.52 5.63
N VAL A 207 -4.72 -13.27 4.33
CA VAL A 207 -4.84 -11.93 3.76
C VAL A 207 -6.14 -11.27 4.22
N GLU A 208 -7.26 -11.98 4.21
CA GLU A 208 -8.55 -11.47 4.69
C GLU A 208 -8.53 -11.20 6.21
N LEU A 209 -7.92 -12.09 7.00
CA LEU A 209 -7.70 -11.88 8.44
C LEU A 209 -6.83 -10.66 8.71
N GLY A 210 -5.75 -10.49 7.95
CA GLY A 210 -4.90 -9.31 8.04
C GLY A 210 -5.65 -8.04 7.68
N ALA A 211 -6.50 -8.08 6.65
CA ALA A 211 -7.36 -6.95 6.28
C ALA A 211 -8.34 -6.58 7.40
N LEU A 212 -8.94 -7.57 8.06
CA LEU A 212 -9.87 -7.37 9.18
C LEU A 212 -9.16 -6.83 10.42
N GLY A 213 -7.98 -7.35 10.76
CA GLY A 213 -7.13 -6.84 11.84
C GLY A 213 -6.74 -5.39 11.59
N LEU A 214 -6.29 -5.08 10.37
CA LEU A 214 -5.94 -3.72 9.94
C LEU A 214 -7.14 -2.77 10.03
N ALA A 215 -8.34 -3.19 9.61
CA ALA A 215 -9.55 -2.39 9.75
C ALA A 215 -9.92 -2.14 11.22
N THR A 216 -9.75 -3.15 12.08
CA THR A 216 -10.08 -3.05 13.52
C THR A 216 -9.18 -2.03 14.21
N ASP A 217 -7.87 -2.10 13.96
CA ASP A 217 -6.92 -1.18 14.56
C ASP A 217 -7.03 0.22 13.96
N ALA A 218 -7.31 0.34 12.66
CA ALA A 218 -7.62 1.62 12.04
C ALA A 218 -8.87 2.26 12.64
N LEU A 219 -9.93 1.48 12.92
CA LEU A 219 -11.16 1.98 13.56
C LEU A 219 -10.87 2.54 14.96
N ARG A 220 -10.03 1.85 15.75
CA ARG A 220 -9.58 2.34 17.07
C ARG A 220 -8.79 3.63 16.95
N LEU A 221 -7.90 3.72 15.97
CA LEU A 221 -7.10 4.92 15.73
C LEU A 221 -7.99 6.11 15.28
N ILE A 222 -8.96 5.88 14.40
CA ILE A 222 -9.93 6.91 14.00
C ILE A 222 -10.73 7.40 15.21
N ALA A 223 -11.15 6.49 16.10
CA ALA A 223 -11.86 6.87 17.32
C ALA A 223 -10.99 7.76 18.23
N ALA A 224 -9.71 7.41 18.42
CA ALA A 224 -8.77 8.24 19.19
C ALA A 224 -8.55 9.62 18.54
N VAL A 225 -8.42 9.68 17.21
CA VAL A 225 -8.32 10.96 16.49
C VAL A 225 -9.58 11.81 16.65
N ALA A 226 -10.76 11.20 16.73
CA ALA A 226 -12.03 11.90 16.94
C ALA A 226 -12.15 12.55 18.33
N GLU A 227 -11.34 12.14 19.31
CA GLU A 227 -11.27 12.80 20.62
C GLU A 227 -10.56 14.16 20.54
N GLU A 228 -9.64 14.30 19.57
CA GLU A 228 -8.80 15.49 19.38
C GLU A 228 -9.26 16.37 18.20
N ARG A 229 -10.10 15.84 17.30
CA ARG A 229 -10.54 16.51 16.08
C ARG A 229 -12.03 16.30 15.80
N ASP A 230 -12.69 17.33 15.28
CA ASP A 230 -14.07 17.20 14.81
C ASP A 230 -14.12 16.41 13.50
N LEU A 231 -14.56 15.15 13.60
CA LEU A 231 -14.81 14.27 12.46
C LEU A 231 -16.31 14.15 12.12
N GLY A 232 -17.19 14.93 12.76
CA GLY A 232 -18.64 14.75 12.70
C GLY A 232 -19.21 14.79 11.28
N ALA A 233 -18.76 15.74 10.46
CA ALA A 233 -19.18 15.86 9.06
C ALA A 233 -18.83 14.61 8.23
N MET A 234 -17.62 14.07 8.42
CA MET A 234 -17.16 12.85 7.75
C MET A 234 -18.05 11.65 8.11
N LEU A 235 -18.45 11.52 9.38
CA LEU A 235 -19.28 10.38 9.82
C LEU A 235 -20.70 10.40 9.26
N VAL A 236 -21.20 11.57 8.86
CA VAL A 236 -22.46 11.71 8.13
C VAL A 236 -22.28 11.31 6.66
N GLN A 237 -21.18 11.72 6.05
CA GLN A 237 -20.86 11.39 4.65
C GLN A 237 -20.59 9.89 4.45
N TYR A 238 -19.99 9.22 5.44
CA TYR A 238 -19.65 7.81 5.40
C TYR A 238 -20.42 7.02 6.46
N PRO A 239 -21.70 6.67 6.19
CA PRO A 239 -22.61 6.15 7.21
C PRO A 239 -22.18 4.80 7.79
N ARG A 240 -21.47 3.97 7.02
CA ARG A 240 -20.93 2.69 7.53
C ARG A 240 -19.86 2.92 8.59
N LEU A 241 -18.89 3.80 8.31
CA LEU A 241 -17.86 4.17 9.29
C LEU A 241 -18.47 4.80 10.53
N GLY A 242 -19.44 5.71 10.36
CA GLY A 242 -20.18 6.31 11.48
C GLY A 242 -20.88 5.26 12.35
N ALA A 243 -21.55 4.27 11.74
CA ALA A 243 -22.20 3.19 12.47
C ALA A 243 -21.22 2.27 13.20
N LEU A 244 -20.04 2.00 12.62
CA LEU A 244 -18.98 1.23 13.26
C LEU A 244 -18.43 1.96 14.50
N LEU A 245 -18.12 3.25 14.39
CA LEU A 245 -17.59 4.05 15.50
C LEU A 245 -18.59 4.22 16.64
N ARG A 246 -19.90 4.27 16.35
CA ARG A 246 -20.96 4.31 17.36
C ARG A 246 -21.32 2.93 17.94
N GLY A 247 -20.71 1.86 17.46
CA GLY A 247 -21.03 0.48 17.87
C GLY A 247 -22.40 -0.02 17.39
N GLU A 248 -23.06 0.70 16.47
CA GLU A 248 -24.33 0.30 15.83
C GLU A 248 -24.12 -0.84 14.82
N ARG A 249 -22.90 -0.96 14.30
CA ARG A 249 -22.42 -2.08 13.50
C ARG A 249 -21.11 -2.58 14.09
N GLN A 250 -20.82 -3.86 13.84
CA GLN A 250 -19.55 -4.47 14.18
C GLN A 250 -18.84 -4.88 12.89
N LEU A 251 -17.51 -4.85 12.91
CA LEU A 251 -16.72 -5.57 11.92
C LEU A 251 -17.01 -7.08 12.06
N PRO A 252 -16.83 -7.89 10.99
CA PRO A 252 -16.92 -9.33 11.11
C PRO A 252 -16.07 -9.84 12.27
N GLU A 253 -16.56 -10.86 12.98
CA GLU A 253 -15.74 -11.52 13.98
C GLU A 253 -14.54 -12.18 13.29
N SER A 254 -13.33 -11.95 13.80
CA SER A 254 -12.19 -12.73 13.38
C SER A 254 -12.42 -14.16 13.86
N PRO A 255 -12.37 -15.20 13.00
CA PRO A 255 -12.32 -16.57 13.50
C PRO A 255 -11.13 -16.67 14.47
N VAL A 256 -11.43 -17.18 15.67
CA VAL A 256 -10.47 -17.30 16.76
C VAL A 256 -9.41 -18.34 16.36
N GLU A 257 -8.16 -17.90 16.41
CA GLU A 257 -6.90 -18.61 16.14
C GLU A 257 -6.65 -19.13 14.71
N PRO A 258 -5.49 -18.77 14.09
CA PRO A 258 -4.96 -19.56 12.98
C PRO A 258 -4.69 -20.99 13.46
N PRO A 259 -4.89 -22.02 12.62
CA PRO A 259 -4.61 -23.40 13.02
C PRO A 259 -3.17 -23.52 13.52
N PRO A 260 -2.93 -24.31 14.60
CA PRO A 260 -1.58 -24.50 15.11
C PRO A 260 -0.70 -25.02 13.98
N HIS A 261 0.44 -24.36 13.76
CA HIS A 261 1.43 -24.80 12.78
C HIS A 261 1.68 -26.30 12.95
N PRO A 262 1.67 -27.11 11.87
CA PRO A 262 2.15 -28.48 11.98
C PRO A 262 3.58 -28.39 12.48
N ALA A 263 3.83 -29.01 13.64
CA ALA A 263 5.16 -29.11 14.21
C ALA A 263 6.11 -29.55 13.10
N ALA A 264 7.15 -28.76 12.85
CA ALA A 264 8.25 -29.16 11.99
C ALA A 264 8.70 -30.54 12.47
N GLY A 265 8.50 -31.55 11.61
CA GLY A 265 8.81 -32.93 11.94
C GLY A 265 10.25 -33.05 12.42
N MET A 266 10.40 -33.76 13.54
CA MET A 266 11.63 -34.48 13.85
C MET A 266 11.98 -35.48 12.75
#